data_AF-A0A2E6WQE7-F1
#
_entry.id   AF-A0A2E6WQE7-F1
#
_cell.length_a   1.000
_cell.length_b   1.000
_cell.length_c   1.000
_cell.angle_alpha   90.00
_cell.angle_beta   90.00
_cell.angle_gamma   90.00
#
_symmetry.space_group_name_H-M   'P 1'
#
loop_
_entity.id
_entity.type
_entity.pdbx_description
1 polymer ?
#
loop_
_entity_poly.entity_id
_entity_poly.type
_entity_poly.pdbx_seq_one_letter_code
_entity_poly.pdbx_strand_id
1 'polypeptide(L)'
;MNSKTIRSQKKSLNRNPFNEKLLHRFYLEALYFYSAGLQKKKLIPDGLGDEIKTSKLKLVVPEDSSKTNQSGYRQDFSLYFEGYKPYIPVEIKWKSSDFKAKHQVEYIKNNNGFLVVLYKDVEVEVPCVEIEPVYFQEWMARRIFTLTGDSLASKGISAESSNKWLVALRGEPALDNFQRMRDSTKQYFWAFANKSFVTRQIFNLQKNDKLIFLFFKSRKDSMALKKDIGNRNIDILGWAEVQITDPYYICLEGEQADFFETQISNVSDRQWVHFIDFNILDEEFGTTNKPILLNTVIEGSLNDSVVKSTNNGGVLTPIPQSVYDTLSGTIKTTPREV
;
A
#
# COMPACT_ATOMS: atom_id res chain seq x y z
N MET A 1 14.92 30.91 -1.86
CA MET A 1 15.10 29.87 -0.83
C MET A 1 13.90 28.94 -0.90
N ASN A 2 14.01 27.78 -1.55
CA ASN A 2 12.90 26.84 -1.65
C ASN A 2 12.72 26.16 -0.29
N SER A 3 11.67 26.50 0.45
CA SER A 3 11.27 25.77 1.65
C SER A 3 10.92 24.35 1.22
N LYS A 4 11.77 23.38 1.57
CA LYS A 4 11.47 21.97 1.34
C LYS A 4 10.22 21.60 2.16
N THR A 5 9.28 20.89 1.55
CA THR A 5 7.97 20.52 2.11
C THR A 5 8.09 19.94 3.52
N ILE A 6 7.26 20.43 4.45
CA ILE A 6 7.11 19.90 5.81
C ILE A 6 6.18 18.68 5.74
N ARG A 7 6.58 17.58 6.39
CA ARG A 7 5.79 16.34 6.41
C ARG A 7 4.38 16.57 6.95
N SER A 8 3.43 15.93 6.30
CA SER A 8 2.06 15.81 6.80
C SER A 8 1.86 14.55 7.64
N GLN A 9 0.66 14.43 8.22
CA GLN A 9 0.32 13.37 9.17
C GLN A 9 0.25 12.01 8.48
N LYS A 10 1.05 11.06 8.99
CA LYS A 10 1.10 9.67 8.51
C LYS A 10 0.21 8.77 9.36
N LYS A 11 -0.65 8.00 8.70
CA LYS A 11 -1.47 6.97 9.32
C LYS A 11 -0.91 5.60 8.95
N SER A 12 -0.21 4.98 9.90
CA SER A 12 0.56 3.76 9.65
C SER A 12 -0.12 2.57 10.31
N LEU A 13 -0.11 1.44 9.62
CA LEU A 13 -0.48 0.18 10.25
C LEU A 13 0.60 -0.24 11.25
N ASN A 14 0.21 -0.69 12.44
CA ASN A 14 1.14 -1.33 13.36
C ASN A 14 1.64 -2.65 12.74
N ARG A 15 2.94 -2.68 12.38
CA ARG A 15 3.62 -3.83 11.79
C ARG A 15 4.23 -4.79 12.81
N ASN A 16 4.01 -4.59 14.11
CA ASN A 16 4.22 -5.62 15.12
C ASN A 16 2.88 -6.34 15.39
N PRO A 17 2.56 -7.39 14.61
CA PRO A 17 1.29 -8.07 14.68
C PRO A 17 1.04 -8.83 15.98
N PHE A 18 2.06 -9.24 16.75
CA PHE A 18 1.84 -10.03 17.98
C PHE A 18 1.47 -9.20 19.21
N ASN A 19 1.34 -7.87 19.07
CA ASN A 19 0.70 -7.04 20.08
C ASN A 19 -0.84 -7.04 19.89
N GLU A 20 -1.56 -6.17 20.62
CA GLU A 20 -3.02 -5.98 20.54
C GLU A 20 -3.58 -5.72 19.12
N LYS A 21 -2.72 -5.54 18.11
CA LYS A 21 -3.09 -5.17 16.74
C LYS A 21 -3.15 -6.35 15.75
N LEU A 22 -3.07 -7.60 16.22
CA LEU A 22 -3.19 -8.79 15.36
C LEU A 22 -4.53 -8.86 14.64
N LEU A 23 -5.61 -8.62 15.39
CA LEU A 23 -6.97 -8.65 14.87
C LEU A 23 -7.22 -7.48 13.90
N HIS A 24 -6.59 -6.33 14.14
CA HIS A 24 -6.57 -5.18 13.23
C HIS A 24 -5.92 -5.51 11.90
N ARG A 25 -4.78 -6.22 11.93
CA ARG A 25 -4.13 -6.70 10.71
C ARG A 25 -5.05 -7.65 9.95
N PHE A 26 -5.66 -8.62 10.63
CA PHE A 26 -6.63 -9.53 10.01
C PHE A 26 -7.76 -8.74 9.35
N TYR A 27 -8.43 -7.85 10.10
CA TYR A 27 -9.57 -7.09 9.61
C TYR A 27 -9.23 -6.26 8.36
N LEU A 28 -8.09 -5.56 8.39
CA LEU A 28 -7.61 -4.76 7.26
C LEU A 28 -7.33 -5.62 6.02
N GLU A 29 -6.59 -6.72 6.19
CA GLU A 29 -6.32 -7.65 5.09
C GLU A 29 -7.59 -8.32 4.57
N ALA A 30 -8.55 -8.61 5.45
CA ALA A 30 -9.84 -9.19 5.09
C ALA A 30 -10.68 -8.23 4.23
N LEU A 31 -10.69 -6.94 4.56
CA LEU A 31 -11.39 -5.92 3.76
C LEU A 31 -10.75 -5.67 2.38
N TYR A 32 -9.43 -5.78 2.26
CA TYR A 32 -8.71 -5.53 0.99
C TYR A 32 -8.51 -6.76 0.11
N PHE A 33 -8.24 -7.94 0.69
CA PHE A 33 -7.68 -9.07 -0.06
C PHE A 33 -8.66 -10.21 -0.32
N TYR A 34 -9.69 -10.35 0.51
CA TYR A 34 -10.66 -11.43 0.35
C TYR A 34 -11.73 -11.02 -0.66
N SER A 35 -12.09 -11.96 -1.54
CA SER A 35 -13.07 -11.70 -2.59
C SER A 35 -14.42 -11.34 -1.97
N ALA A 36 -15.23 -10.57 -2.70
CA ALA A 36 -16.56 -10.12 -2.28
C ALA A 36 -17.56 -11.28 -2.01
N GLY A 37 -17.17 -12.54 -2.28
CA GLY A 37 -18.04 -13.70 -2.39
C GLY A 37 -18.71 -14.14 -1.10
N LEU A 38 -18.08 -14.04 0.08
CA LEU A 38 -18.74 -14.45 1.34
C LEU A 38 -18.28 -13.71 2.60
N GLN A 39 -17.00 -13.35 2.73
CA GLN A 39 -16.48 -12.84 4.00
C GLN A 39 -16.54 -11.32 4.11
N LYS A 40 -16.23 -10.59 3.04
CA LYS A 40 -16.20 -9.12 3.07
C LYS A 40 -17.59 -8.51 3.39
N LYS A 41 -18.68 -9.22 3.04
CA LYS A 41 -20.07 -8.83 3.37
C LYS A 41 -20.39 -8.96 4.86
N LYS A 42 -19.75 -9.91 5.56
CA LYS A 42 -19.95 -10.12 7.00
C LYS A 42 -19.14 -9.17 7.88
N LEU A 43 -18.14 -8.47 7.30
CA LEU A 43 -17.21 -7.60 8.03
C LEU A 43 -17.69 -6.15 8.19
N ILE A 44 -18.85 -5.83 7.62
CA ILE A 44 -19.54 -4.56 7.75
C ILE A 44 -20.99 -4.93 8.08
N PRO A 45 -21.57 -4.43 9.18
CA PRO A 45 -22.89 -4.86 9.60
C PRO A 45 -23.95 -4.34 8.63
N ASP A 46 -25.00 -5.15 8.45
CA ASP A 46 -26.21 -4.72 7.76
C ASP A 46 -26.94 -3.62 8.57
N GLY A 47 -27.79 -2.84 7.91
CA GLY A 47 -28.65 -1.85 8.58
C GLY A 47 -28.00 -0.49 8.85
N LEU A 48 -26.73 -0.27 8.47
CA LEU A 48 -26.10 1.05 8.52
C LEU A 48 -26.59 2.01 7.40
N GLY A 49 -27.30 1.48 6.41
CA GLY A 49 -27.86 2.24 5.27
C GLY A 49 -27.35 1.75 3.92
N ASP A 50 -28.04 2.14 2.84
CA ASP A 50 -27.74 1.65 1.48
C ASP A 50 -26.40 2.13 0.89
N GLU A 51 -25.85 3.19 1.47
CA GLU A 51 -24.52 3.73 1.13
C GLU A 51 -23.39 2.96 1.82
N ILE A 52 -23.66 2.32 2.96
CA ILE A 52 -22.65 1.68 3.80
C ILE A 52 -22.69 0.17 3.54
N LYS A 53 -22.13 -0.21 2.39
CA LYS A 53 -22.04 -1.60 1.95
C LYS A 53 -20.63 -1.94 1.51
N THR A 54 -20.25 -3.20 1.69
CA THR A 54 -18.97 -3.75 1.26
C THR A 54 -18.61 -3.44 -0.19
N SER A 55 -19.59 -3.43 -1.10
CA SER A 55 -19.40 -3.12 -2.52
C SER A 55 -19.07 -1.65 -2.77
N LYS A 56 -19.43 -0.75 -1.84
CA LYS A 56 -19.18 0.69 -1.89
C LYS A 56 -17.94 1.09 -1.08
N LEU A 57 -17.31 0.18 -0.35
CA LEU A 57 -16.11 0.50 0.43
C LEU A 57 -14.95 0.92 -0.51
N LYS A 58 -14.47 2.16 -0.34
CA LYS A 58 -13.39 2.73 -1.15
C LYS A 58 -12.05 2.72 -0.44
N LEU A 59 -12.01 3.03 0.86
CA LEU A 59 -10.75 3.17 1.59
C LEU A 59 -10.89 2.71 3.04
N VAL A 60 -9.87 2.01 3.54
CA VAL A 60 -9.73 1.60 4.94
C VAL A 60 -8.50 2.30 5.49
N VAL A 61 -8.69 3.17 6.48
CA VAL A 61 -7.62 3.97 7.06
C VAL A 61 -7.36 3.49 8.49
N PRO A 62 -6.15 3.00 8.81
CA PRO A 62 -5.81 2.61 10.18
C PRO A 62 -5.73 3.84 11.09
N GLU A 63 -5.76 3.58 12.39
CA GLU A 63 -5.58 4.57 13.45
C GLU A 63 -4.43 5.55 13.17
N ASP A 64 -4.66 6.82 13.50
CA ASP A 64 -3.65 7.86 13.43
C ASP A 64 -2.80 7.87 14.71
N SER A 65 -1.53 7.49 14.58
CA SER A 65 -0.59 7.47 15.70
C SER A 65 -0.24 8.87 16.22
N SER A 66 -0.50 9.93 15.45
CA SER A 66 -0.03 11.30 15.71
C SER A 66 -1.04 12.25 16.38
N LYS A 67 -2.31 11.86 16.52
CA LYS A 67 -3.33 12.68 17.20
C LYS A 67 -3.28 12.54 18.73
N THR A 68 -2.25 13.07 19.37
CA THR A 68 -2.19 13.21 20.85
C THR A 68 -2.72 14.55 21.37
N ASN A 69 -2.97 15.55 20.52
CA ASN A 69 -3.06 16.95 20.98
C ASN A 69 -4.44 17.62 20.84
N GLN A 70 -5.48 16.90 20.47
CA GLN A 70 -6.87 17.39 20.56
C GLN A 70 -7.72 16.26 21.13
N SER A 71 -8.63 16.60 22.04
CA SER A 71 -9.43 15.75 22.92
C SER A 71 -10.39 14.74 22.24
N GLY A 72 -10.06 14.24 21.06
CA GLY A 72 -10.82 13.25 20.32
C GLY A 72 -10.34 11.85 20.63
N TYR A 73 -11.27 10.98 21.03
CA TYR A 73 -11.04 9.54 21.01
C TYR A 73 -10.60 9.08 19.62
N ARG A 74 -9.73 8.07 19.58
CA ARG A 74 -9.20 7.47 18.36
C ARG A 74 -9.81 6.09 18.18
N GLN A 75 -10.60 5.96 17.13
CA GLN A 75 -11.04 4.66 16.62
C GLN A 75 -9.89 3.91 15.96
N ASP A 76 -9.98 2.58 15.97
CA ASP A 76 -9.00 1.70 15.33
C ASP A 76 -8.95 1.85 13.80
N PHE A 77 -10.09 2.03 13.14
CA PHE A 77 -10.17 2.25 11.70
C PHE A 77 -11.21 3.30 11.31
N SER A 78 -10.95 3.99 10.21
CA SER A 78 -11.92 4.85 9.51
C SER A 78 -12.22 4.26 8.14
N LEU A 79 -13.48 3.93 7.88
CA LEU A 79 -13.93 3.39 6.59
C LEU A 79 -14.60 4.49 5.76
N TYR A 80 -14.19 4.62 4.50
CA TYR A 80 -14.78 5.55 3.55
C TYR A 80 -15.54 4.80 2.46
N PHE A 81 -16.76 5.24 2.18
CA PHE A 81 -17.66 4.61 1.22
C PHE A 81 -18.00 5.57 0.07
N GLU A 82 -18.24 5.00 -1.09
CA GLU A 82 -18.73 5.73 -2.27
C GLU A 82 -20.05 6.43 -1.97
N GLY A 83 -20.15 7.71 -2.31
CA GLY A 83 -21.37 8.50 -2.09
C GLY A 83 -21.62 8.91 -0.63
N TYR A 84 -20.83 8.42 0.32
CA TYR A 84 -20.98 8.73 1.74
C TYR A 84 -19.84 9.63 2.22
N LYS A 85 -20.17 10.87 2.55
CA LYS A 85 -19.17 11.89 2.92
C LYS A 85 -18.48 11.66 4.27
N PRO A 86 -19.19 11.29 5.35
CA PRO A 86 -18.54 10.93 6.61
C PRO A 86 -17.73 9.64 6.46
N TYR A 87 -16.71 9.44 7.29
CA TYR A 87 -16.17 8.09 7.47
C TYR A 87 -16.98 7.37 8.54
N ILE A 88 -16.96 6.04 8.52
CA ILE A 88 -17.52 5.20 9.57
C ILE A 88 -16.41 4.75 10.50
N PRO A 89 -16.43 5.12 11.79
CA PRO A 89 -15.44 4.65 12.75
C PRO A 89 -15.71 3.19 13.14
N VAL A 90 -14.63 2.43 13.23
CA VAL A 90 -14.66 1.02 13.61
C VAL A 90 -13.72 0.80 14.77
N GLU A 91 -14.20 0.11 15.79
CA GLU A 91 -13.40 -0.37 16.91
C GLU A 91 -13.22 -1.88 16.80
N ILE A 92 -12.05 -2.39 17.17
CA ILE A 92 -11.73 -3.82 17.12
C ILE A 92 -11.32 -4.30 18.50
N LYS A 93 -12.00 -5.35 18.97
CA LYS A 93 -11.71 -5.98 20.27
C LYS A 93 -11.60 -7.50 20.13
N TRP A 94 -10.94 -8.15 21.08
CA TRP A 94 -10.98 -9.62 21.13
C TRP A 94 -12.36 -10.10 21.56
N LYS A 95 -12.92 -9.49 22.61
CA LYS A 95 -14.26 -9.78 23.12
C LYS A 95 -15.15 -8.55 23.12
N SER A 96 -16.47 -8.72 23.03
CA SER A 96 -17.39 -7.58 23.15
C SER A 96 -17.37 -6.97 24.55
N SER A 97 -17.05 -7.73 25.60
CA SER A 97 -16.86 -7.23 26.96
C SER A 97 -15.63 -6.32 27.14
N ASP A 98 -14.68 -6.34 26.20
CA ASP A 98 -13.55 -5.40 26.20
C ASP A 98 -13.99 -3.99 25.74
N PHE A 99 -15.16 -3.87 25.10
CA PHE A 99 -15.75 -2.61 24.66
C PHE A 99 -16.56 -1.92 25.77
N LYS A 100 -15.87 -1.56 26.86
CA LYS A 100 -16.50 -1.04 28.10
C LYS A 100 -16.18 0.42 28.43
N ALA A 101 -15.20 1.01 27.77
CA ALA A 101 -14.77 2.37 28.06
C ALA A 101 -15.80 3.37 27.51
N LYS A 102 -16.49 4.10 28.42
CA LYS A 102 -17.63 4.98 28.09
C LYS A 102 -17.39 5.92 26.91
N HIS A 103 -16.24 6.60 26.90
CA HIS A 103 -15.89 7.53 25.83
C HIS A 103 -15.74 6.85 24.45
N GLN A 104 -15.33 5.58 24.40
CA GLN A 104 -15.24 4.79 23.16
C GLN A 104 -16.65 4.44 22.67
N VAL A 105 -17.48 3.92 23.58
CA VAL A 105 -18.88 3.54 23.31
C VAL A 105 -19.66 4.74 22.78
N GLU A 106 -19.61 5.86 23.49
CA GLU A 106 -20.28 7.10 23.11
C GLU A 106 -19.81 7.61 21.74
N TYR A 107 -18.51 7.59 21.48
CA TYR A 107 -17.99 8.05 20.19
C TYR A 107 -18.46 7.18 19.02
N ILE A 108 -18.32 5.86 19.14
CA ILE A 108 -18.75 4.93 18.09
C ILE A 108 -20.25 5.07 17.83
N LYS A 109 -21.06 5.14 18.90
CA LYS A 109 -22.51 5.33 18.80
C LYS A 109 -22.90 6.65 18.13
N ASN A 110 -22.28 7.77 18.54
CA ASN A 110 -22.60 9.11 18.02
C ASN A 110 -22.17 9.32 16.57
N ASN A 111 -21.25 8.51 16.06
CA ASN A 111 -20.73 8.62 14.70
C ASN A 111 -21.19 7.47 13.78
N ASN A 112 -22.28 6.77 14.13
CA ASN A 112 -22.83 5.65 13.37
C ASN A 112 -21.77 4.56 13.06
N GLY A 113 -20.83 4.38 13.98
CA GLY A 113 -19.77 3.39 13.92
C GLY A 113 -20.24 2.01 14.34
N PHE A 114 -19.32 1.05 14.29
CA PHE A 114 -19.59 -0.31 14.72
C PHE A 114 -18.38 -0.98 15.37
N LEU A 115 -18.67 -2.05 16.10
CA LEU A 115 -17.69 -2.89 16.78
C LEU A 115 -17.41 -4.15 15.95
N VAL A 116 -16.15 -4.56 15.89
CA VAL A 116 -15.73 -5.85 15.36
C VAL A 116 -15.06 -6.66 16.48
N VAL A 117 -15.50 -7.89 16.68
CA VAL A 117 -14.97 -8.80 17.72
C VAL A 117 -14.57 -10.15 17.14
N LEU A 118 -13.65 -10.83 17.82
CA LEU A 118 -13.44 -12.26 17.57
C LEU A 118 -14.47 -13.12 18.32
N TYR A 119 -14.93 -12.67 19.49
CA TYR A 119 -15.91 -13.38 20.31
C TYR A 119 -16.93 -12.43 20.93
N LYS A 120 -18.22 -12.65 20.67
CA LYS A 120 -19.30 -11.86 21.26
C LYS A 120 -19.79 -12.52 22.56
N ASP A 121 -19.27 -12.08 23.71
CA ASP A 121 -19.61 -12.63 25.04
C ASP A 121 -20.71 -11.84 25.77
N VAL A 122 -20.88 -10.57 25.44
CA VAL A 122 -21.96 -9.71 25.93
C VAL A 122 -22.63 -8.94 24.79
N GLU A 123 -23.88 -8.54 25.01
CA GLU A 123 -24.57 -7.60 24.13
C GLU A 123 -24.01 -6.18 24.29
N VAL A 124 -23.95 -5.44 23.17
CA VAL A 124 -23.43 -4.07 23.11
C VAL A 124 -24.43 -3.17 22.40
N GLU A 125 -24.42 -1.87 22.72
CA GLU A 125 -25.41 -0.90 22.21
C GLU A 125 -25.13 -0.41 20.78
N VAL A 126 -24.06 -0.89 20.14
CA VAL A 126 -23.67 -0.51 18.78
C VAL A 126 -23.75 -1.74 17.87
N PRO A 127 -23.93 -1.56 16.55
CA PRO A 127 -23.81 -2.67 15.61
C PRO A 127 -22.50 -3.42 15.84
N CYS A 128 -22.58 -4.74 15.90
CA CYS A 128 -21.45 -5.60 16.25
C CYS A 128 -21.31 -6.72 15.23
N VAL A 129 -20.11 -6.86 14.69
CA VAL A 129 -19.71 -7.95 13.81
C VAL A 129 -18.84 -8.92 14.59
N GLU A 130 -19.20 -10.20 14.56
CA GLU A 130 -18.37 -11.28 15.08
C GLU A 130 -17.62 -11.96 13.93
N ILE A 131 -16.29 -12.04 14.06
CA ILE A 131 -15.41 -12.74 13.13
C ILE A 131 -15.53 -14.24 13.39
N GLU A 132 -15.80 -15.02 12.34
CA GLU A 132 -15.79 -16.48 12.45
C GLU A 132 -14.37 -16.98 12.79
N PRO A 133 -14.16 -17.70 13.91
CA PRO A 133 -12.82 -18.08 14.38
C PRO A 133 -12.01 -18.88 13.36
N VAL A 134 -12.65 -19.76 12.59
CA VAL A 134 -12.00 -20.57 11.55
C VAL A 134 -11.28 -19.70 10.51
N TYR A 135 -11.83 -18.54 10.14
CA TYR A 135 -11.21 -17.64 9.16
C TYR A 135 -9.99 -16.93 9.72
N PHE A 136 -10.06 -16.50 10.99
CA PHE A 136 -8.91 -15.92 11.66
C PHE A 136 -7.77 -16.95 11.78
N GLN A 137 -8.10 -18.20 12.10
CA GLN A 137 -7.13 -19.31 12.18
C GLN A 137 -6.49 -19.60 10.82
N GLU A 138 -7.28 -19.72 9.75
CA GLU A 138 -6.77 -19.92 8.39
C GLU A 138 -5.87 -18.78 7.93
N TRP A 139 -6.28 -17.53 8.19
CA TRP A 139 -5.46 -16.36 7.89
C TRP A 139 -4.13 -16.40 8.66
N MET A 140 -4.18 -16.67 9.96
CA MET A 140 -2.99 -16.73 10.80
C MET A 140 -2.03 -17.81 10.31
N ALA A 141 -2.53 -19.02 10.03
CA ALA A 141 -1.72 -20.12 9.49
C ALA A 141 -1.02 -19.74 8.17
N ARG A 142 -1.71 -19.00 7.29
CA ARG A 142 -1.14 -18.52 6.02
C ARG A 142 -0.12 -17.39 6.19
N ARG A 143 -0.26 -16.56 7.24
CA ARG A 143 0.54 -15.33 7.41
C ARG A 143 1.62 -15.43 8.49
N ILE A 144 1.66 -16.49 9.30
CA ILE A 144 2.51 -16.58 10.49
C ILE A 144 3.99 -16.27 10.22
N PHE A 145 4.55 -16.75 9.11
CA PHE A 145 5.94 -16.47 8.74
C PHE A 145 6.14 -14.99 8.40
N THR A 146 5.25 -14.38 7.62
CA THR A 146 5.29 -12.93 7.31
C THR A 146 5.15 -12.10 8.59
N LEU A 147 4.20 -12.46 9.46
CA LEU A 147 3.95 -11.76 10.72
C LEU A 147 5.15 -11.83 11.66
N THR A 148 5.83 -12.98 11.70
CA THR A 148 7.08 -13.18 12.46
C THR A 148 8.20 -12.33 11.89
N GLY A 149 8.41 -12.36 10.56
CA GLY A 149 9.40 -11.52 9.90
C GLY A 149 9.18 -10.02 10.16
N ASP A 150 7.96 -9.54 9.99
CA ASP A 150 7.57 -8.14 10.25
C ASP A 150 7.87 -7.75 11.72
N SER A 151 7.55 -8.63 12.66
CA SER A 151 7.79 -8.38 14.10
C SER A 151 9.28 -8.30 14.42
N LEU A 152 10.09 -9.22 13.90
CA LEU A 152 11.54 -9.24 14.11
C LEU A 152 12.20 -8.01 13.46
N ALA A 153 11.77 -7.63 12.26
CA ALA A 153 12.26 -6.44 11.58
C ALA A 153 11.90 -5.16 12.35
N SER A 154 10.68 -5.07 12.90
CA SER A 154 10.26 -3.90 13.70
C SER A 154 11.09 -3.69 14.96
N LYS A 155 11.67 -4.77 15.51
CA LYS A 155 12.55 -4.75 16.70
C LYS A 155 14.03 -4.63 16.34
N GLY A 156 14.38 -4.54 15.05
CA GLY A 156 15.77 -4.52 14.58
C GLY A 156 16.54 -5.82 14.83
N ILE A 157 15.83 -6.94 15.03
CA ILE A 157 16.44 -8.26 15.35
C ILE A 157 16.72 -9.04 14.07
N SER A 158 15.90 -8.85 13.03
CA SER A 158 16.13 -9.49 11.73
C SER A 158 17.30 -8.82 11.00
N ALA A 159 18.18 -9.65 10.44
CA ALA A 159 19.05 -9.24 9.34
C ALA A 159 18.20 -8.64 8.21
N GLU A 160 18.76 -7.65 7.53
CA GLU A 160 18.18 -6.86 6.45
C GLU A 160 17.23 -7.71 5.58
N SER A 161 15.94 -7.38 5.55
CA SER A 161 15.09 -7.96 4.52
C SER A 161 15.65 -7.49 3.18
N SER A 162 16.03 -8.44 2.33
CA SER A 162 16.69 -8.15 1.06
C SER A 162 15.77 -8.41 -0.12
N ASN A 163 14.44 -8.45 0.08
CA ASN A 163 13.52 -8.70 -1.02
C ASN A 163 13.76 -7.67 -2.11
N LYS A 164 13.67 -8.14 -3.35
CA LYS A 164 13.90 -7.32 -4.53
C LYS A 164 12.59 -7.05 -5.21
N TRP A 165 12.36 -5.77 -5.50
CA TRP A 165 11.14 -5.28 -6.10
C TRP A 165 11.43 -4.52 -7.38
N LEU A 166 10.48 -4.55 -8.29
CA LEU A 166 10.45 -3.75 -9.50
C LEU A 166 9.17 -2.92 -9.54
N VAL A 167 9.31 -1.64 -9.85
CA VAL A 167 8.23 -0.75 -10.26
C VAL A 167 8.58 -0.22 -11.65
N ALA A 168 7.95 -0.79 -12.68
CA ALA A 168 8.12 -0.39 -14.06
C ALA A 168 7.01 0.59 -14.45
N LEU A 169 7.42 1.81 -14.76
CA LEU A 169 6.55 2.95 -15.08
C LEU A 169 6.80 3.37 -16.51
N ARG A 170 5.72 3.54 -17.27
CA ARG A 170 5.82 3.88 -18.68
C ARG A 170 5.65 5.37 -18.91
N GLY A 171 6.49 5.90 -19.80
CA GLY A 171 6.39 7.26 -20.30
C GLY A 171 7.00 8.31 -19.37
N GLU A 172 6.97 9.55 -19.84
CA GLU A 172 7.55 10.72 -19.16
C GLU A 172 6.77 11.17 -17.91
N PRO A 173 5.42 11.14 -17.85
CA PRO A 173 4.70 11.70 -16.70
C PRO A 173 5.07 11.07 -15.35
N ALA A 174 5.38 9.77 -15.33
CA ALA A 174 5.83 9.11 -14.12
C ALA A 174 7.27 9.49 -13.74
N LEU A 175 8.14 9.67 -14.75
CA LEU A 175 9.51 10.15 -14.58
C LEU A 175 9.50 11.60 -14.05
N ASP A 176 8.70 12.48 -14.64
CA ASP A 176 8.56 13.88 -14.23
C ASP A 176 8.10 13.98 -12.77
N ASN A 177 7.14 13.14 -12.37
CA ASN A 177 6.69 13.06 -10.98
C ASN A 177 7.78 12.58 -10.02
N PHE A 178 8.59 11.61 -10.44
CA PHE A 178 9.71 11.11 -9.63
C PHE A 178 10.79 12.18 -9.47
N GLN A 179 11.19 12.85 -10.56
CA GLN A 179 12.16 13.94 -10.53
C GLN A 179 11.65 15.11 -9.69
N ARG A 180 10.38 15.50 -9.86
CA ARG A 180 9.73 16.53 -9.03
C ARG A 180 9.80 16.16 -7.54
N MET A 181 9.52 14.91 -7.18
CA MET A 181 9.58 14.44 -5.79
C MET A 181 11.00 14.49 -5.25
N ARG A 182 11.97 14.01 -6.03
CA ARG A 182 13.40 14.04 -5.69
C ARG A 182 13.89 15.47 -5.43
N ASP A 183 13.52 16.41 -6.29
CA ASP A 183 14.04 17.77 -6.25
C ASP A 183 13.35 18.64 -5.19
N SER A 184 12.09 18.35 -4.84
CA SER A 184 11.29 19.16 -3.92
C SER A 184 11.34 18.72 -2.45
N THR A 185 11.81 17.51 -2.15
CA THR A 185 11.69 16.91 -0.81
C THR A 185 13.05 16.63 -0.16
N LYS A 186 13.09 16.51 1.19
CA LYS A 186 14.28 15.98 1.92
C LYS A 186 14.21 14.47 2.13
N GLN A 187 13.02 13.89 1.99
CA GLN A 187 12.72 12.51 2.30
C GLN A 187 11.87 11.98 1.15
N TYR A 188 12.40 11.02 0.44
CA TYR A 188 11.79 10.54 -0.79
C TYR A 188 10.62 9.61 -0.48
N PHE A 189 9.57 9.76 -1.27
CA PHE A 189 8.36 8.96 -1.13
C PHE A 189 7.77 8.62 -2.50
N TRP A 190 6.92 7.61 -2.52
CA TRP A 190 6.12 7.27 -3.69
C TRP A 190 4.75 6.79 -3.24
N ALA A 191 3.72 7.10 -4.04
CA ALA A 191 2.36 6.66 -3.79
C ALA A 191 1.91 5.67 -4.84
N PHE A 192 1.09 4.71 -4.42
CA PHE A 192 0.47 3.73 -5.28
C PHE A 192 -1.05 3.86 -5.29
N ALA A 193 -1.64 3.42 -6.39
CA ALA A 193 -3.07 3.51 -6.61
C ALA A 193 -3.85 2.66 -5.58
N ASN A 194 -5.00 3.17 -5.14
CA ASN A 194 -5.93 2.48 -4.25
C ASN A 194 -6.65 1.32 -4.97
N LYS A 195 -5.94 0.22 -5.18
CA LYS A 195 -6.43 -1.00 -5.82
C LYS A 195 -6.04 -2.21 -4.99
N SER A 196 -6.97 -3.14 -4.78
CA SER A 196 -6.75 -4.33 -3.93
C SER A 196 -5.48 -5.12 -4.28
N PHE A 197 -5.20 -5.31 -5.58
CA PHE A 197 -3.98 -5.97 -6.04
C PHE A 197 -2.70 -5.22 -5.64
N VAL A 198 -2.72 -3.89 -5.73
CA VAL A 198 -1.60 -3.01 -5.38
C VAL A 198 -1.35 -3.03 -3.87
N THR A 199 -2.42 -2.84 -3.09
CA THR A 199 -2.37 -2.88 -1.63
C THR A 199 -1.82 -4.23 -1.13
N ARG A 200 -2.17 -5.34 -1.80
CA ARG A 200 -1.64 -6.67 -1.45
C ARG A 200 -0.11 -6.76 -1.56
N GLN A 201 0.48 -6.14 -2.58
CA GLN A 201 1.93 -6.14 -2.76
C GLN A 201 2.62 -5.24 -1.74
N ILE A 202 2.06 -4.06 -1.48
CA ILE A 202 2.61 -3.10 -0.49
C ILE A 202 2.63 -3.69 0.93
N PHE A 203 1.67 -4.55 1.27
CA PHE A 203 1.63 -5.19 2.59
C PHE A 203 2.72 -6.24 2.80
N ASN A 204 3.42 -6.65 1.75
CA ASN A 204 4.57 -7.56 1.81
C ASN A 204 5.92 -6.81 1.74
N LEU A 205 5.92 -5.51 1.48
CA LEU A 205 7.14 -4.68 1.54
C LEU A 205 7.66 -4.61 2.97
N GLN A 206 8.96 -4.68 3.16
CA GLN A 206 9.62 -4.59 4.45
C GLN A 206 10.68 -3.48 4.47
N LYS A 207 11.03 -3.02 5.67
CA LYS A 207 12.10 -2.04 5.84
C LYS A 207 13.43 -2.68 5.40
N ASN A 208 14.24 -1.93 4.66
CA ASN A 208 15.50 -2.33 4.02
C ASN A 208 15.37 -3.16 2.73
N ASP A 209 14.15 -3.49 2.31
CA ASP A 209 13.93 -4.04 0.96
C ASP A 209 14.52 -3.11 -0.11
N LYS A 210 14.96 -3.70 -1.22
CA LYS A 210 15.46 -2.93 -2.36
C LYS A 210 14.45 -2.92 -3.49
N LEU A 211 14.30 -1.75 -4.11
CA LEU A 211 13.38 -1.52 -5.20
C LEU A 211 14.10 -0.83 -6.36
N ILE A 212 13.83 -1.25 -7.59
CA ILE A 212 14.20 -0.50 -8.79
C ILE A 212 12.94 0.17 -9.35
N PHE A 213 12.96 1.51 -9.42
CA PHE A 213 12.08 2.24 -10.31
C PHE A 213 12.68 2.22 -11.71
N LEU A 214 11.90 1.77 -12.69
CA LEU A 214 12.30 1.68 -14.09
C LEU A 214 11.34 2.52 -14.94
N PHE A 215 11.83 3.62 -15.50
CA PHE A 215 11.06 4.51 -16.38
C PHE A 215 11.42 4.19 -17.83
N PHE A 216 10.42 3.84 -18.66
CA PHE A 216 10.70 3.36 -20.00
C PHE A 216 9.63 3.71 -21.04
N LYS A 217 9.98 3.61 -22.32
CA LYS A 217 9.05 3.59 -23.45
C LYS A 217 9.19 2.25 -24.19
N SER A 218 8.06 1.65 -24.57
CA SER A 218 8.07 0.53 -25.53
C SER A 218 7.88 1.09 -26.93
N ARG A 219 8.72 0.65 -27.88
CA ARG A 219 8.63 1.05 -29.30
C ARG A 219 7.50 0.36 -30.05
N LYS A 220 7.01 -0.79 -29.55
CA LYS A 220 6.08 -1.68 -30.28
C LYS A 220 4.69 -1.79 -29.65
N ASP A 221 4.52 -1.37 -28.41
CA ASP A 221 3.25 -1.51 -27.70
C ASP A 221 2.48 -0.19 -27.68
N SER A 222 1.17 -0.22 -27.96
CA SER A 222 0.22 0.85 -27.61
C SER A 222 -0.07 0.79 -26.10
N MET A 223 -1.20 1.30 -25.57
CA MET A 223 -1.39 1.55 -24.11
C MET A 223 -1.00 0.41 -23.14
N ALA A 224 -1.24 -0.86 -23.49
CA ALA A 224 -0.89 -2.02 -22.64
C ALA A 224 0.27 -2.83 -23.26
N LEU A 225 1.17 -3.33 -22.42
CA LEU A 225 2.21 -4.26 -22.85
C LEU A 225 1.61 -5.65 -23.10
N LYS A 226 1.76 -6.16 -24.32
CA LYS A 226 1.35 -7.54 -24.64
C LYS A 226 2.20 -8.56 -23.89
N LYS A 227 1.57 -9.62 -23.37
CA LYS A 227 2.23 -10.65 -22.54
C LYS A 227 3.05 -11.66 -23.36
N ASP A 228 2.69 -11.86 -24.62
CA ASP A 228 3.18 -12.88 -25.55
C ASP A 228 4.35 -12.42 -26.43
N ILE A 229 4.84 -11.19 -26.25
CA ILE A 229 6.00 -10.70 -27.00
C ILE A 229 7.28 -11.23 -26.35
N GLY A 230 7.86 -12.27 -26.97
CA GLY A 230 9.11 -12.94 -26.59
C GLY A 230 10.32 -12.00 -26.44
N ASN A 231 10.39 -11.00 -27.32
CA ASN A 231 11.53 -10.07 -27.45
C ASN A 231 11.00 -8.63 -27.52
N ARG A 232 11.08 -7.90 -26.41
CA ARG A 232 10.64 -6.50 -26.35
C ARG A 232 11.84 -5.57 -26.25
N ASN A 233 11.96 -4.66 -27.22
CA ASN A 233 12.87 -3.54 -27.14
C ASN A 233 12.21 -2.40 -26.37
N ILE A 234 12.81 -2.00 -25.26
CA ILE A 234 12.42 -0.82 -24.50
C ILE A 234 13.54 0.22 -24.54
N ASP A 235 13.16 1.48 -24.60
CA ASP A 235 14.07 2.60 -24.33
C ASP A 235 13.91 2.95 -22.86
N ILE A 236 15.00 2.91 -22.09
CA ILE A 236 14.98 3.38 -20.70
C ILE A 236 15.15 4.89 -20.72
N LEU A 237 14.23 5.59 -20.06
CA LEU A 237 14.27 7.03 -19.84
C LEU A 237 14.98 7.40 -18.53
N GLY A 238 14.98 6.47 -17.57
CA GLY A 238 15.39 6.73 -16.20
C GLY A 238 15.35 5.46 -15.37
N TRP A 239 16.19 5.37 -14.36
CA TRP A 239 16.03 4.39 -13.29
C TRP A 239 16.53 4.96 -11.96
N ALA A 240 16.01 4.42 -10.86
CA ALA A 240 16.50 4.67 -9.52
C ALA A 240 16.48 3.37 -8.72
N GLU A 241 17.62 3.01 -8.14
CA GLU A 241 17.74 1.96 -7.13
C GLU A 241 17.51 2.59 -5.76
N VAL A 242 16.56 2.06 -4.99
CA VAL A 242 16.17 2.63 -3.70
C VAL A 242 16.14 1.57 -2.61
N GLN A 243 16.31 2.02 -1.36
CA GLN A 243 16.14 1.21 -0.17
C GLN A 243 14.96 1.72 0.65
N ILE A 244 14.06 0.82 1.01
CA ILE A 244 12.82 1.15 1.72
C ILE A 244 13.12 1.52 3.17
N THR A 245 12.68 2.70 3.60
CA THR A 245 12.84 3.17 4.98
C THR A 245 11.55 3.09 5.78
N ASP A 246 10.41 3.34 5.12
CA ASP A 246 9.07 3.21 5.69
C ASP A 246 8.18 2.43 4.69
N PRO A 247 7.90 1.16 4.95
CA PRO A 247 7.33 0.27 3.95
C PRO A 247 5.84 0.46 3.68
N TYR A 248 5.09 1.17 4.54
CA TYR A 248 3.69 1.50 4.27
C TYR A 248 3.10 2.52 5.25
N TYR A 249 2.46 3.54 4.71
CA TYR A 249 1.51 4.39 5.44
C TYR A 249 0.46 4.97 4.49
N ILE A 250 -0.60 5.51 5.08
CA ILE A 250 -1.59 6.33 4.39
C ILE A 250 -1.36 7.79 4.77
N CYS A 251 -1.43 8.68 3.79
CA CYS A 251 -1.32 10.13 3.95
C CYS A 251 -2.53 10.79 3.29
N LEU A 252 -3.35 11.50 4.07
CA LEU A 252 -4.62 12.09 3.61
C LEU A 252 -4.65 13.62 3.70
N GLU A 253 -3.61 14.22 4.26
CA GLU A 253 -3.53 15.65 4.54
C GLU A 253 -2.18 16.21 4.08
N GLY A 254 -2.12 17.51 3.81
CA GLY A 254 -0.91 18.25 3.44
C GLY A 254 -0.38 17.98 2.03
N GLU A 255 0.69 18.69 1.65
CA GLU A 255 1.26 18.71 0.30
C GLU A 255 1.58 17.31 -0.25
N GLN A 256 2.04 16.41 0.63
CA GLN A 256 2.35 15.05 0.25
C GLN A 256 1.10 14.28 -0.22
N ALA A 257 -0.04 14.47 0.44
CA ALA A 257 -1.26 13.73 0.14
C ALA A 257 -1.88 14.14 -1.21
N ASP A 258 -1.59 15.35 -1.66
CA ASP A 258 -2.10 15.88 -2.92
C ASP A 258 -1.02 15.83 -4.04
N PHE A 259 0.19 15.36 -3.74
CA PHE A 259 1.34 15.45 -4.64
C PHE A 259 1.11 14.77 -5.99
N PHE A 260 0.53 13.56 -5.98
CA PHE A 260 0.26 12.77 -7.19
C PHE A 260 -1.17 12.95 -7.72
N GLU A 261 -2.00 13.70 -7.00
CA GLU A 261 -3.39 13.94 -7.39
C GLU A 261 -3.44 15.04 -8.46
N THR A 262 -4.27 14.85 -9.48
CA THR A 262 -4.49 15.87 -10.51
C THR A 262 -5.45 16.95 -10.05
N GLN A 263 -6.33 16.62 -9.11
CA GLN A 263 -7.31 17.52 -8.50
C GLN A 263 -7.55 17.10 -7.05
N ILE A 264 -7.77 18.08 -6.16
CA ILE A 264 -8.11 17.81 -4.77
C ILE A 264 -9.53 17.25 -4.73
N SER A 265 -9.65 15.96 -4.39
CA SER A 265 -10.93 15.24 -4.29
C SER A 265 -11.25 14.88 -2.83
N ASN A 266 -12.48 14.39 -2.58
CA ASN A 266 -12.83 13.83 -1.28
C ASN A 266 -11.92 12.63 -0.99
N VAL A 267 -11.68 12.32 0.29
CA VAL A 267 -10.84 11.20 0.71
C VAL A 267 -11.26 9.86 0.08
N SER A 268 -12.56 9.63 -0.10
CA SER A 268 -13.11 8.43 -0.76
C SER A 268 -12.73 8.29 -2.24
N ASP A 269 -12.41 9.41 -2.89
CA ASP A 269 -12.19 9.51 -4.33
C ASP A 269 -10.70 9.63 -4.68
N ARG A 270 -9.83 9.68 -3.66
CA ARG A 270 -8.38 9.77 -3.84
C ARG A 270 -7.83 8.50 -4.47
N GLN A 271 -7.01 8.69 -5.49
CA GLN A 271 -6.39 7.59 -6.22
C GLN A 271 -5.10 7.16 -5.54
N TRP A 272 -4.30 8.08 -5.02
CA TRP A 272 -2.92 7.85 -4.59
C TRP A 272 -2.77 8.00 -3.07
N VAL A 273 -3.13 6.94 -2.35
CA VAL A 273 -3.25 6.97 -0.87
C VAL A 273 -2.29 6.03 -0.15
N HIS A 274 -1.66 5.10 -0.85
CA HIS A 274 -0.76 4.12 -0.26
C HIS A 274 0.69 4.53 -0.50
N PHE A 275 1.35 5.04 0.53
CA PHE A 275 2.69 5.60 0.43
C PHE A 275 3.76 4.68 1.00
N ILE A 276 4.97 4.84 0.46
CA ILE A 276 6.23 4.30 0.99
C ILE A 276 7.24 5.43 1.11
N ASP A 277 8.19 5.30 2.03
CA ASP A 277 9.42 6.11 2.02
C ASP A 277 10.63 5.26 1.65
N PHE A 278 11.62 5.92 1.07
CA PHE A 278 12.89 5.30 0.73
C PHE A 278 14.05 6.29 0.71
N ASN A 279 15.25 5.74 0.69
CA ASN A 279 16.47 6.43 0.30
C ASN A 279 16.84 6.00 -1.11
N ILE A 280 17.29 6.95 -1.94
CA ILE A 280 17.88 6.64 -3.24
C ILE A 280 19.34 6.20 -3.01
N LEU A 281 19.68 5.00 -3.49
CA LEU A 281 21.02 4.44 -3.42
C LEU A 281 21.86 4.84 -4.62
N ASP A 282 21.23 4.81 -5.80
CA ASP A 282 21.85 5.05 -7.09
C ASP A 282 20.76 5.42 -8.10
N GLU A 283 21.07 6.30 -9.04
CA GLU A 283 20.10 6.74 -10.05
C GLU A 283 20.78 7.29 -11.30
N GLU A 284 20.08 7.17 -12.43
CA GLU A 284 20.51 7.79 -13.67
C GLU A 284 19.30 8.10 -14.54
N PHE A 285 19.30 9.29 -15.15
CA PHE A 285 18.23 9.80 -16.00
C PHE A 285 18.80 10.22 -17.35
N GLY A 286 18.00 10.08 -18.41
CA GLY A 286 18.41 10.25 -19.80
C GLY A 286 17.97 9.06 -20.64
N THR A 287 17.81 9.24 -21.94
CA THR A 287 17.38 8.11 -22.78
C THR A 287 18.57 7.23 -23.12
N THR A 288 18.42 5.91 -23.02
CA THR A 288 19.47 4.97 -23.45
C THR A 288 19.77 5.10 -24.94
N ASN A 289 21.06 5.13 -25.32
CA ASN A 289 21.50 5.26 -26.73
C ASN A 289 21.06 4.08 -27.59
N LYS A 290 20.81 2.93 -26.96
CA LYS A 290 20.35 1.71 -27.61
C LYS A 290 19.22 1.08 -26.79
N PRO A 291 18.16 0.57 -27.44
CA PRO A 291 17.11 -0.15 -26.75
C PRO A 291 17.67 -1.35 -25.99
N ILE A 292 17.14 -1.57 -24.80
CA ILE A 292 17.39 -2.80 -24.05
C ILE A 292 16.40 -3.86 -24.52
N LEU A 293 16.93 -5.02 -24.87
CA LEU A 293 16.15 -6.18 -25.22
C LEU A 293 15.75 -6.93 -23.94
N LEU A 294 14.46 -6.92 -23.64
CA LEU A 294 13.88 -7.79 -22.62
C LEU A 294 13.63 -9.17 -23.24
N ASN A 295 14.48 -10.12 -22.87
CA ASN A 295 14.39 -11.50 -23.35
C ASN A 295 13.33 -12.31 -22.57
N THR A 296 12.75 -13.27 -23.30
CA THR A 296 12.00 -14.44 -22.81
C THR A 296 10.67 -14.15 -22.13
N VAL A 297 9.61 -14.82 -22.60
CA VAL A 297 8.30 -14.89 -21.92
C VAL A 297 8.28 -16.15 -21.08
N ILE A 298 9.05 -16.14 -19.99
CA ILE A 298 8.98 -17.15 -18.94
C ILE A 298 8.41 -16.46 -17.70
N GLU A 299 7.52 -17.13 -16.97
CA GLU A 299 7.01 -16.60 -15.71
C GLU A 299 8.17 -16.30 -14.75
N GLY A 300 8.14 -15.11 -14.13
CA GLY A 300 9.22 -14.65 -13.26
C GLY A 300 10.44 -14.10 -13.98
N SER A 301 10.43 -14.03 -15.32
CA SER A 301 11.44 -13.29 -16.09
C SER A 301 11.35 -11.78 -15.87
N LEU A 302 12.37 -11.05 -16.34
CA LEU A 302 12.36 -9.59 -16.34
C LEU A 302 11.21 -9.03 -17.20
N ASN A 303 10.96 -9.61 -18.38
CA ASN A 303 9.87 -9.17 -19.26
C ASN A 303 8.50 -9.37 -18.59
N ASP A 304 8.25 -10.54 -18.00
CA ASP A 304 7.02 -10.82 -17.25
C ASP A 304 6.84 -9.82 -16.09
N SER A 305 7.91 -9.51 -15.37
CA SER A 305 7.89 -8.55 -14.24
C SER A 305 7.58 -7.12 -14.70
N VAL A 306 8.19 -6.66 -15.80
CA VAL A 306 7.91 -5.34 -16.41
C VAL A 306 6.46 -5.27 -16.89
N VAL A 307 5.95 -6.31 -17.53
CA VAL A 307 4.56 -6.38 -18.00
C VAL A 307 3.58 -6.34 -16.83
N LYS A 308 3.81 -7.17 -15.81
CA LYS A 308 2.98 -7.22 -14.59
C LYS A 308 2.94 -5.87 -13.89
N SER A 309 4.09 -5.23 -13.71
CA SER A 309 4.17 -3.92 -13.07
C SER A 309 3.44 -2.84 -13.87
N THR A 310 3.77 -2.72 -15.16
CA THR A 310 3.27 -1.65 -16.04
C THR A 310 1.77 -1.75 -16.27
N ASN A 311 1.25 -2.93 -16.64
CA ASN A 311 -0.17 -3.09 -17.00
C ASN A 311 -1.11 -2.87 -15.80
N ASN A 312 -0.57 -2.84 -14.59
CA ASN A 312 -1.32 -2.55 -13.37
C ASN A 312 -1.04 -1.15 -12.81
N GLY A 313 -0.40 -0.28 -13.60
CA GLY A 313 -0.13 1.13 -13.24
C GLY A 313 1.14 1.34 -12.44
N GLY A 314 2.20 0.56 -12.70
CA GLY A 314 3.47 0.65 -11.97
C GLY A 314 3.41 0.06 -10.57
N VAL A 315 2.79 -1.11 -10.43
CA VAL A 315 2.68 -1.79 -9.14
C VAL A 315 3.99 -2.47 -8.74
N LEU A 316 4.24 -2.55 -7.44
CA LEU A 316 5.30 -3.35 -6.85
C LEU A 316 5.21 -4.80 -7.31
N THR A 317 6.26 -5.26 -7.97
CA THR A 317 6.37 -6.62 -8.47
C THR A 317 7.59 -7.27 -7.81
N PRO A 318 7.41 -8.36 -7.03
CA PRO A 318 8.55 -9.06 -6.44
C PRO A 318 9.34 -9.74 -7.55
N ILE A 319 10.66 -9.64 -7.49
CA ILE A 319 11.56 -10.25 -8.47
C ILE A 319 12.65 -11.09 -7.77
N PRO A 320 13.11 -12.20 -8.37
CA PRO A 320 14.24 -12.94 -7.85
C PRO A 320 15.53 -12.11 -7.84
N GLN A 321 16.46 -12.44 -6.94
CA GLN A 321 17.79 -11.82 -6.87
C GLN A 321 18.51 -11.85 -8.22
N SER A 322 18.46 -12.97 -8.95
CA SER A 322 19.09 -13.10 -10.27
C SER A 322 18.51 -12.12 -11.31
N VAL A 323 17.21 -11.87 -11.29
CA VAL A 323 16.53 -10.90 -12.17
C VAL A 323 16.93 -9.48 -11.78
N TYR A 324 16.99 -9.20 -10.48
CA TYR A 324 17.43 -7.92 -9.96
C TYR A 324 18.86 -7.59 -10.37
N ASP A 325 19.79 -8.53 -10.18
CA ASP A 325 21.20 -8.35 -10.53
C ASP A 325 21.39 -8.18 -12.04
N THR A 326 20.66 -8.97 -12.84
CA THR A 326 20.68 -8.85 -14.30
C THR A 326 20.18 -7.47 -14.74
N LEU A 327 19.05 -7.01 -14.20
CA LEU A 327 18.51 -5.69 -14.53
C LEU A 327 19.48 -4.60 -14.10
N SER A 328 19.93 -4.62 -12.84
CA SER A 328 20.86 -3.64 -12.27
C SER A 328 22.17 -3.55 -13.06
N GLY A 329 22.77 -4.69 -13.40
CA GLY A 329 23.96 -4.74 -14.24
C GLY A 329 23.72 -4.17 -15.64
N THR A 330 22.58 -4.49 -16.26
CA THR A 330 22.25 -4.01 -17.60
C THR A 330 22.04 -2.49 -17.60
N ILE A 331 21.25 -1.97 -16.67
CA ILE A 331 20.90 -0.53 -16.65
C ILE A 331 22.09 0.36 -16.25
N LYS A 332 23.02 -0.13 -15.43
CA LYS A 332 24.22 0.62 -15.01
C LYS A 332 25.35 0.63 -16.05
N THR A 333 25.32 -0.30 -17.01
CA THR A 333 26.35 -0.42 -18.05
C THR A 333 25.88 0.09 -19.41
N THR A 334 24.60 0.44 -19.55
CA THR A 334 24.03 0.94 -20.81
C THR A 334 24.30 2.45 -20.94
N PRO A 335 25.03 2.92 -21.97
CA PRO A 335 25.29 4.35 -22.18
C PRO A 335 24.00 5.14 -22.45
N ARG A 336 23.99 6.42 -22.01
CA ARG A 336 22.85 7.34 -22.17
C ARG A 336 23.19 8.59 -22.96
N GLU A 337 22.16 9.14 -23.61
CA GLU A 337 22.22 10.39 -24.35
C GLU A 337 22.01 11.49 -23.31
N VAL A 338 23.02 12.36 -23.20
CA VAL A 338 23.03 13.52 -22.30
C VAL A 338 22.21 14.64 -22.89
#